data_AF-A0A257F2G8-F1
#
_entry.id   AF-A0A257F2G8-F1
#
_cell.length_a   1.000
_cell.length_b   1.000
_cell.length_c   1.000
_cell.angle_alpha   90.00
_cell.angle_beta   90.00
_cell.angle_gamma   90.00
#
_symmetry.space_group_name_H-M   'P 1'
#
loop_
_entity.id
_entity.type
_entity.pdbx_description
1 polymer ?
#
loop_
_entity_poly.entity_id
_entity_poly.type
_entity_poly.pdbx_seq_one_letter_code
_entity_poly.pdbx_strand_id
1 'polypeptide(L)'
;MQAFRSSTVLDLSLAADLSIAQRSDVAQLTATPWFSAMVIDRGNRVLYERYAPDFRSDQPHSVQSITKTLMNLTIGQLAAEKRLSLAETVGDCLPWIGPGFHSATLQDVMNMNVVHDYDEDYLNPHASCFLHEAAAGMRLPKGAEITNKEFLATENLSPGAGDTINRSGTSLYRSANTDVLAAVAEARGVRPMAA
;
A
#
# COMPACT_ATOMS: atom_id res chain seq x y z
N MET A 1 8.31 -12.23 -20.05
CA MET A 1 8.80 -10.96 -19.48
C MET A 1 7.97 -9.83 -20.09
N GLN A 2 6.78 -9.55 -19.53
CA GLN A 2 5.97 -8.42 -19.96
C GLN A 2 6.39 -7.22 -19.11
N ALA A 3 7.07 -6.26 -19.72
CA ALA A 3 7.33 -4.98 -19.07
C ALA A 3 5.99 -4.21 -19.04
N PHE A 4 5.47 -3.98 -17.83
CA PHE A 4 4.34 -3.08 -17.59
C PHE A 4 4.80 -1.64 -17.89
N ARG A 5 4.85 -1.29 -19.17
CA ARG A 5 5.00 0.10 -19.61
C ARG A 5 3.64 0.55 -20.11
N SER A 6 3.21 1.71 -19.62
CA SER A 6 2.14 2.49 -20.26
C SER A 6 2.37 2.51 -21.77
N SER A 7 1.29 2.43 -22.56
CA SER A 7 1.36 2.60 -24.03
C SER A 7 1.90 3.97 -24.43
N THR A 8 1.87 4.92 -23.49
CA THR A 8 2.47 6.24 -23.60
C THR A 8 3.62 6.34 -22.60
N VAL A 9 4.86 6.22 -23.05
CA VAL A 9 6.04 6.49 -22.23
C VAL A 9 6.25 8.00 -22.22
N LEU A 10 6.20 8.62 -21.05
CA LEU A 10 6.63 10.00 -20.91
C LEU A 10 8.15 10.03 -21.05
N ASP A 11 8.65 10.51 -22.19
CA ASP A 11 10.08 10.65 -22.41
C ASP A 11 10.63 11.75 -21.51
N LEU A 12 11.48 11.33 -20.57
CA LEU A 12 12.15 12.22 -19.64
C LEU A 12 13.43 12.79 -20.28
N SER A 13 13.62 14.09 -20.12
CA SER A 13 14.81 14.82 -20.59
C SER A 13 15.57 15.42 -19.41
N LEU A 14 16.89 15.22 -19.36
CA LEU A 14 17.71 15.83 -18.32
C LEU A 14 17.86 17.33 -18.57
N ALA A 15 17.45 18.13 -17.59
CA ALA A 15 17.52 19.58 -17.61
C ALA A 15 18.56 20.15 -16.64
N ALA A 16 18.96 19.39 -15.61
CA ALA A 16 20.04 19.69 -14.67
C ALA A 16 20.03 21.12 -14.11
N ASP A 17 19.16 21.36 -13.11
CA ASP A 17 19.15 22.58 -12.32
C ASP A 17 20.16 22.49 -11.16
N LEU A 18 21.34 23.09 -11.35
CA LEU A 18 22.42 23.08 -10.37
C LEU A 18 22.06 23.78 -9.04
N SER A 19 21.04 24.66 -9.04
CA SER A 19 20.62 25.34 -7.81
C SER A 19 20.00 24.36 -6.80
N ILE A 20 19.39 23.27 -7.27
CA ILE A 20 18.83 22.21 -6.42
C ILE A 20 19.94 21.50 -5.65
N ALA A 21 21.03 21.15 -6.35
CA ALA A 21 22.18 20.49 -5.74
C ALA A 21 22.90 21.36 -4.70
N GLN A 22 22.80 22.69 -4.82
CA GLN A 22 23.41 23.65 -3.89
C GLN A 22 22.57 23.91 -2.64
N ARG A 23 21.31 23.45 -2.59
CA ARG A 23 20.50 23.62 -1.39
C ARG A 23 21.04 22.74 -0.26
N SER A 24 21.17 23.33 0.92
CA SER A 24 21.68 22.64 2.11
C SER A 24 20.80 21.46 2.55
N ASP A 25 19.48 21.59 2.42
CA ASP A 25 18.52 20.53 2.77
C ASP A 25 18.65 19.30 1.86
N VAL A 26 18.75 19.50 0.54
CA VAL A 26 19.00 18.44 -0.44
C VAL A 26 20.35 17.77 -0.17
N ALA A 27 21.41 18.56 0.04
CA ALA A 27 22.73 18.04 0.34
C ALA A 27 22.73 17.18 1.62
N GLN A 28 22.03 17.63 2.67
CA GLN A 28 21.92 16.90 3.93
C GLN A 28 21.15 15.59 3.79
N LEU A 29 19.97 15.59 3.15
CA LEU A 29 19.15 14.38 2.95
C LEU A 29 19.89 13.31 2.14
N THR A 30 20.60 13.73 1.10
CA THR A 30 21.28 12.84 0.15
C THR A 30 22.70 12.41 0.59
N ALA A 31 23.17 12.87 1.75
CA ALA A 31 24.46 12.48 2.34
C ALA A 31 24.32 11.44 3.46
N THR A 32 23.10 11.02 3.79
CA THR A 32 22.84 10.06 4.87
C THR A 32 23.24 8.63 4.47
N PRO A 33 23.67 7.77 5.41
CA PRO A 33 24.03 6.38 5.10
C PRO A 33 22.85 5.49 4.68
N TRP A 34 21.63 5.96 4.85
CA TRP A 34 20.38 5.28 4.44
C TRP A 34 19.77 5.88 3.17
N PHE A 35 20.46 6.80 2.51
CA PHE A 35 20.05 7.34 1.22
C PHE A 35 20.19 6.28 0.12
N SER A 36 19.23 6.21 -0.81
CA SER A 36 19.30 5.35 -2.00
C SER A 36 19.18 6.15 -3.29
N ALA A 37 18.10 6.91 -3.45
CA ALA A 37 17.88 7.73 -4.64
C ALA A 37 17.00 8.95 -4.34
N MET A 38 17.20 10.02 -5.09
CA MET A 38 16.32 11.18 -5.15
C MET A 38 16.24 11.65 -6.59
N VAL A 39 15.02 11.86 -7.08
CA VAL A 39 14.74 12.44 -8.39
C VAL A 39 13.74 13.58 -8.20
N ILE A 40 14.00 14.73 -8.81
CA ILE A 40 13.09 15.87 -8.85
C ILE A 40 12.85 16.19 -10.32
N ASP A 41 11.58 16.12 -10.73
CA ASP A 41 11.15 16.42 -12.07
C ASP A 41 10.12 17.57 -12.11
N ARG A 42 9.88 18.08 -13.32
CA ARG A 42 8.79 18.99 -13.62
C ARG A 42 8.31 18.75 -15.05
N GLY A 43 7.10 18.21 -15.18
CA GLY A 43 6.60 17.77 -16.48
C GLY A 43 7.43 16.60 -17.00
N ASN A 44 8.10 16.79 -18.14
CA ASN A 44 8.99 15.78 -18.74
C ASN A 44 10.49 16.10 -18.55
N ARG A 45 10.83 17.01 -17.63
CA ARG A 45 12.20 17.46 -17.38
C ARG A 45 12.68 16.96 -16.03
N VAL A 46 13.76 16.19 -16.01
CA VAL A 46 14.48 15.81 -14.79
C VAL A 46 15.38 16.97 -14.42
N LEU A 47 15.04 17.66 -13.34
CA LEU A 47 15.77 18.83 -12.86
C LEU A 47 16.96 18.43 -11.99
N TYR A 48 16.81 17.36 -11.22
CA TYR A 48 17.86 16.83 -10.35
C TYR A 48 17.68 15.34 -10.17
N GLU A 49 18.77 14.60 -10.20
CA GLU A 49 18.82 13.21 -9.82
C GLU A 49 20.11 12.95 -9.06
N ARG A 50 20.02 12.13 -8.01
CA ARG A 50 21.16 11.65 -7.26
C ARG A 50 20.87 10.24 -6.78
N TYR A 51 21.90 9.42 -6.80
CA TYR A 51 21.85 8.03 -6.38
C TYR A 51 23.00 7.75 -5.40
N ALA A 52 22.78 6.82 -4.47
CA ALA A 52 23.83 6.34 -3.59
C ALA A 52 24.91 5.60 -4.41
N PRO A 53 26.17 5.55 -3.94
CA PRO A 53 27.25 4.89 -4.68
C PRO A 53 26.99 3.42 -5.02
N ASP A 54 26.16 2.74 -4.23
CA ASP A 54 25.78 1.34 -4.33
C ASP A 54 24.37 1.12 -4.89
N PHE A 55 23.68 2.18 -5.32
CA PHE A 55 22.32 2.12 -5.85
C PHE A 55 22.28 2.67 -7.29
N ARG A 56 22.00 1.81 -8.27
CA ARG A 56 21.98 2.23 -9.69
C ARG A 56 20.65 2.89 -10.07
N SER A 57 20.67 3.76 -11.08
CA SER A 57 19.46 4.45 -11.56
C SER A 57 18.40 3.51 -12.16
N ASP A 58 18.80 2.32 -12.61
CA ASP A 58 17.92 1.28 -13.17
C ASP A 58 17.53 0.20 -12.15
N GLN A 59 17.98 0.33 -10.89
CA GLN A 59 17.72 -0.64 -9.85
C GLN A 59 16.32 -0.44 -9.25
N PRO A 60 15.47 -1.48 -9.19
CA PRO A 60 14.22 -1.40 -8.46
C PRO A 60 14.46 -1.16 -6.96
N HIS A 61 13.64 -0.30 -6.37
CA HIS A 61 13.60 -0.08 -4.92
C HIS A 61 12.23 -0.50 -4.38
N SER A 62 12.17 -1.01 -3.15
CA SER A 62 10.88 -1.19 -2.50
C SER A 62 10.24 0.18 -2.29
N VAL A 63 9.03 0.38 -2.80
CA VAL A 63 8.24 1.59 -2.56
C VAL A 63 7.35 1.45 -1.32
N GLN A 64 7.43 0.30 -0.63
CA GLN A 64 6.67 -0.01 0.57
C GLN A 64 5.19 0.39 0.41
N SER A 65 4.67 1.16 1.38
CA SER A 65 3.27 1.55 1.44
C SER A 65 2.84 2.59 0.39
N ILE A 66 3.73 3.10 -0.47
CA ILE A 66 3.31 3.88 -1.65
C ILE A 66 2.42 3.02 -2.56
N THR A 67 2.64 1.70 -2.57
CA THR A 67 1.84 0.69 -3.30
C THR A 67 0.34 0.80 -3.01
N LYS A 68 -0.05 1.21 -1.80
CA LYS A 68 -1.46 1.39 -1.41
C LYS A 68 -2.21 2.37 -2.33
N THR A 69 -1.49 3.36 -2.87
CA THR A 69 -2.02 4.31 -3.85
C THR A 69 -2.48 3.61 -5.13
N LEU A 70 -1.72 2.62 -5.62
CA LEU A 70 -2.08 1.85 -6.81
C LEU A 70 -3.37 1.05 -6.58
N MET A 71 -3.55 0.51 -5.38
CA MET A 71 -4.77 -0.22 -5.03
C MET A 71 -5.98 0.72 -4.91
N ASN A 72 -5.81 1.89 -4.29
CA ASN A 72 -6.86 2.91 -4.27
C ASN A 72 -7.26 3.37 -5.68
N LEU A 73 -6.29 3.54 -6.59
CA LEU A 73 -6.58 3.84 -8.00
C LEU A 73 -7.33 2.69 -8.70
N THR A 74 -6.95 1.45 -8.41
CA THR A 74 -7.61 0.26 -8.97
C THR A 74 -9.07 0.18 -8.54
N ILE A 75 -9.36 0.35 -7.25
CA ILE A 75 -10.73 0.38 -6.73
C ILE A 75 -11.51 1.59 -7.26
N GLY A 76 -10.88 2.76 -7.32
CA GLY A 76 -11.46 3.96 -7.91
C GLY A 76 -11.88 3.77 -9.37
N GLN A 77 -11.04 3.08 -10.17
CA GLN A 77 -11.37 2.72 -11.55
C GLN A 77 -12.56 1.75 -11.62
N LEU A 78 -12.59 0.71 -10.77
CA LEU A 78 -13.73 -0.22 -10.71
C LEU A 78 -15.04 0.48 -10.34
N ALA A 79 -14.98 1.46 -9.42
CA ALA A 79 -16.13 2.29 -9.06
C ALA A 79 -16.59 3.17 -10.23
N ALA A 80 -15.65 3.82 -10.94
CA ALA A 80 -15.94 4.63 -12.12
C ALA A 80 -16.57 3.81 -13.26
N GLU A 81 -16.15 2.56 -13.41
CA GLU A 81 -16.72 1.58 -14.34
C GLU A 81 -18.04 0.97 -13.86
N LYS A 82 -18.55 1.36 -12.68
CA LYS A 82 -19.75 0.82 -12.03
C LYS A 82 -19.70 -0.69 -11.79
N ARG A 83 -18.49 -1.25 -11.64
CA ARG A 83 -18.26 -2.67 -11.32
C ARG A 83 -18.35 -2.96 -9.83
N LEU A 84 -18.30 -1.92 -9.01
CA LEU A 84 -18.57 -1.93 -7.57
C LEU A 84 -19.15 -0.58 -7.14
N SER A 85 -19.77 -0.54 -5.96
CA SER A 85 -20.15 0.70 -5.29
C SER A 85 -19.26 0.92 -4.07
N LEU A 86 -18.75 2.14 -3.84
CA LEU A 86 -17.96 2.41 -2.63
C LEU A 86 -18.77 2.33 -1.33
N ALA A 87 -20.11 2.31 -1.44
CA ALA A 87 -21.03 2.12 -0.32
C ALA A 87 -21.37 0.64 -0.04
N GLU A 88 -20.92 -0.31 -0.89
CA GLU A 88 -21.08 -1.73 -0.60
C GLU A 88 -20.19 -2.14 0.58
N THR A 89 -20.63 -3.14 1.34
CA THR A 89 -19.83 -3.64 2.47
C THR A 89 -18.77 -4.62 1.99
N VAL A 90 -17.68 -4.74 2.74
CA VAL A 90 -16.65 -5.75 2.44
C VAL A 90 -17.24 -7.16 2.48
N GLY A 91 -18.12 -7.45 3.45
CA GLY A 91 -18.76 -8.76 3.58
C GLY A 91 -19.61 -9.15 2.36
N ASP A 92 -20.27 -8.18 1.72
CA ASP A 92 -21.01 -8.42 0.47
C ASP A 92 -20.09 -8.81 -0.69
N CYS A 93 -18.85 -8.29 -0.69
CA CYS A 93 -17.84 -8.61 -1.70
C CYS A 93 -17.10 -9.92 -1.40
N LEU A 94 -16.78 -10.13 -0.13
CA LEU A 94 -15.91 -11.18 0.39
C LEU A 94 -16.61 -11.90 1.55
N PRO A 95 -17.50 -12.87 1.29
CA PRO A 95 -18.28 -13.53 2.36
C PRO A 95 -17.45 -14.29 3.41
N TRP A 96 -16.15 -14.48 3.16
CA TRP A 96 -15.20 -15.16 4.05
C TRP A 96 -14.43 -14.21 4.98
N ILE A 97 -14.61 -12.89 4.83
CA ILE A 97 -13.82 -11.90 5.56
C ILE A 97 -14.14 -11.89 7.06
N GLY A 98 -13.14 -11.58 7.89
CA GLY A 98 -13.30 -11.50 9.33
C GLY A 98 -14.25 -10.36 9.79
N PRO A 99 -14.79 -10.44 11.02
CA PRO A 99 -15.70 -9.43 11.57
C PRO A 99 -15.13 -8.01 11.60
N GLY A 100 -13.80 -7.86 11.68
CA GLY A 100 -13.11 -6.56 11.68
C GLY A 100 -13.34 -5.73 10.41
N PHE A 101 -13.70 -6.38 9.30
CA PHE A 101 -13.99 -5.70 8.04
C PHE A 101 -15.41 -5.92 7.52
N HIS A 102 -16.10 -6.97 7.97
CA HIS A 102 -17.33 -7.46 7.36
C HIS A 102 -18.40 -6.37 7.11
N SER A 103 -18.65 -5.49 8.07
CA SER A 103 -19.64 -4.42 7.96
C SER A 103 -19.08 -3.08 7.48
N ALA A 104 -17.76 -2.95 7.31
CA ALA A 104 -17.14 -1.73 6.81
C ALA A 104 -17.52 -1.50 5.34
N THR A 105 -17.72 -0.25 4.95
CA THR A 105 -17.89 0.11 3.53
C THR A 105 -16.53 0.08 2.82
N LEU A 106 -16.52 -0.14 1.51
CA LEU A 106 -15.28 -0.02 0.73
C LEU A 106 -14.66 1.38 0.86
N GLN A 107 -15.48 2.42 0.95
CA GLN A 107 -15.02 3.79 1.18
C GLN A 107 -14.26 3.93 2.52
N ASP A 108 -14.76 3.32 3.59
CA ASP A 108 -14.10 3.36 4.90
C ASP A 108 -12.76 2.62 4.86
N VAL A 109 -12.70 1.46 4.20
CA VAL A 109 -11.45 0.70 4.03
C VAL A 109 -10.41 1.53 3.26
N MET A 110 -10.80 2.14 2.14
CA MET A 110 -9.93 3.04 1.34
C MET A 110 -9.40 4.22 2.14
N ASN A 111 -10.22 4.75 3.06
CA ASN A 111 -9.88 5.90 3.90
C ASN A 111 -9.08 5.53 5.16
N MET A 112 -8.71 4.27 5.34
CA MET A 112 -8.10 3.79 6.59
C MET A 112 -8.96 4.13 7.81
N ASN A 113 -10.28 3.94 7.69
CA ASN A 113 -11.27 4.45 8.64
C ASN A 113 -12.09 3.32 9.29
N VAL A 114 -11.44 2.20 9.57
CA VAL A 114 -12.08 0.98 10.07
C VAL A 114 -11.52 0.63 11.44
N VAL A 115 -12.42 0.36 12.39
CA VAL A 115 -12.08 -0.10 13.74
C VAL A 115 -11.98 -1.62 13.74
N HIS A 116 -10.76 -2.15 13.81
CA HIS A 116 -10.46 -3.58 13.92
C HIS A 116 -9.23 -3.80 14.81
N ASP A 117 -8.98 -5.05 15.21
CA ASP A 117 -7.98 -5.41 16.21
C ASP A 117 -6.54 -5.54 15.69
N TYR A 118 -6.30 -5.22 14.41
CA TYR A 118 -4.95 -5.19 13.86
C TYR A 118 -4.05 -4.22 14.61
N ASP A 119 -2.88 -4.71 15.00
CA ASP A 119 -1.80 -3.89 15.54
C ASP A 119 -0.72 -3.60 14.47
N GLU A 120 -0.49 -2.31 14.21
CA GLU A 120 0.50 -1.79 13.26
C GLU A 120 1.72 -1.18 13.99
N ASP A 121 1.84 -1.35 15.30
CA ASP A 121 3.01 -0.87 16.02
C ASP A 121 4.26 -1.71 15.69
N TYR A 122 5.09 -1.20 14.78
CA TYR A 122 6.36 -1.84 14.41
C TYR A 122 7.37 -1.94 15.56
N LEU A 123 7.14 -1.27 16.70
CA LEU A 123 7.96 -1.43 17.91
C LEU A 123 7.47 -2.59 18.79
N ASN A 124 6.24 -3.07 18.59
CA ASN A 124 5.71 -4.23 19.30
C ASN A 124 6.06 -5.52 18.54
N PRO A 125 6.96 -6.39 19.06
CA PRO A 125 7.37 -7.62 18.38
C PRO A 125 6.24 -8.66 18.22
N HIS A 126 5.09 -8.43 18.86
CA HIS A 126 3.89 -9.26 18.80
C HIS A 126 2.77 -8.62 17.97
N ALA A 127 3.02 -7.50 17.28
CA ALA A 127 2.02 -6.83 16.47
C ALA A 127 1.51 -7.70 15.30
N SER A 128 0.24 -7.49 14.92
CA SER A 128 -0.41 -8.19 13.81
C SER A 128 0.34 -8.00 12.50
N CYS A 129 1.01 -6.86 12.28
CA CYS A 129 1.80 -6.61 11.08
C CYS A 129 2.88 -7.67 10.81
N PHE A 130 3.49 -8.25 11.85
CA PHE A 130 4.50 -9.30 11.64
C PHE A 130 3.90 -10.67 11.36
N LEU A 131 2.69 -10.94 11.85
CA LEU A 131 1.92 -12.13 11.47
C LEU A 131 1.44 -12.01 10.02
N HIS A 132 0.94 -10.83 9.66
CA HIS A 132 0.55 -10.48 8.30
C HIS A 132 1.73 -10.59 7.33
N GLU A 133 2.92 -10.09 7.70
CA GLU A 133 4.13 -10.22 6.87
C GLU A 133 4.50 -11.69 6.62
N ALA A 134 4.32 -12.58 7.59
CA ALA A 134 4.51 -14.01 7.38
C ALA A 134 3.45 -14.59 6.43
N ALA A 135 2.18 -14.21 6.59
CA ALA A 135 1.08 -14.66 5.72
C ALA A 135 1.21 -14.14 4.26
N ALA A 136 1.90 -13.03 4.07
CA ALA A 136 2.25 -12.46 2.77
C ALA A 136 3.59 -12.98 2.21
N GLY A 137 4.27 -13.91 2.89
CA GLY A 137 5.54 -14.49 2.45
C GLY A 137 6.76 -13.57 2.61
N MET A 138 6.65 -12.47 3.34
CA MET A 138 7.76 -11.56 3.66
C MET A 138 8.60 -12.03 4.85
N ARG A 139 8.08 -12.97 5.65
CA ARG A 139 8.78 -13.59 6.79
C ARG A 139 8.57 -15.09 6.82
N LEU A 140 9.54 -15.79 7.43
CA LEU A 140 9.36 -17.19 7.79
C LEU A 140 8.30 -17.32 8.89
N PRO A 141 7.30 -18.20 8.72
CA PRO A 141 6.29 -18.43 9.75
C PRO A 141 6.90 -19.12 10.98
N LYS A 142 6.38 -18.80 12.17
CA LYS A 142 6.77 -19.46 13.44
C LYS A 142 5.99 -20.77 13.69
N GLY A 143 5.27 -21.28 12.69
CA GLY A 143 4.37 -22.43 12.78
C GLY A 143 3.83 -22.82 11.42
N ALA A 144 2.57 -23.29 11.38
CA ALA A 144 1.89 -23.56 10.12
C ALA A 144 1.85 -22.28 9.26
N GLU A 145 2.20 -22.42 7.99
CA GLU A 145 2.06 -21.35 7.02
C GLU A 145 0.56 -21.11 6.77
N ILE A 146 0.14 -19.87 6.91
CA ILE A 146 -1.22 -19.43 6.58
C ILE A 146 -1.14 -18.49 5.38
N THR A 147 -2.18 -18.52 4.56
CA THR A 147 -2.34 -17.58 3.45
C THR A 147 -2.78 -16.21 3.95
N ASN A 148 -2.52 -15.18 3.17
CA ASN A 148 -3.04 -13.83 3.46
C ASN A 148 -4.57 -13.80 3.59
N LYS A 149 -5.28 -14.61 2.78
CA LYS A 149 -6.74 -14.76 2.88
C LYS A 149 -7.17 -15.31 4.25
N GLU A 150 -6.48 -16.33 4.74
CA GLU A 150 -6.74 -16.90 6.07
C GLU A 150 -6.42 -15.90 7.18
N PHE A 151 -5.34 -15.14 7.06
CA PHE A 151 -5.02 -14.06 7.99
C PHE A 151 -6.15 -13.01 8.07
N LEU A 152 -6.58 -12.46 6.92
CA LEU A 152 -7.67 -11.48 6.86
C LEU A 152 -9.02 -12.03 7.37
N ALA A 153 -9.24 -13.34 7.28
CA ALA A 153 -10.44 -13.98 7.84
C ALA A 153 -10.43 -14.01 9.38
N THR A 154 -9.27 -13.86 10.02
CA THR A 154 -9.14 -13.86 11.49
C THR A 154 -9.30 -12.48 12.13
N GLU A 155 -9.21 -11.41 11.34
CA GLU A 155 -9.31 -10.03 11.81
C GLU A 155 -10.67 -9.72 12.45
N ASN A 156 -10.65 -9.20 13.67
CA ASN A 156 -11.84 -8.99 14.48
C ASN A 156 -12.06 -7.50 14.76
N LEU A 157 -13.20 -7.17 15.36
CA LEU A 157 -13.42 -5.83 15.90
C LEU A 157 -12.41 -5.55 17.02
N SER A 158 -11.97 -4.30 17.15
CA SER A 158 -11.13 -3.91 18.29
C SER A 158 -11.81 -4.27 19.63
N PRO A 159 -11.06 -4.61 20.69
CA PRO A 159 -11.64 -4.94 21.98
C PRO A 159 -12.62 -3.87 22.49
N GLY A 160 -13.87 -4.28 22.74
CA GLY A 160 -14.94 -3.40 23.21
C GLY A 160 -15.68 -2.61 22.12
N ALA A 161 -15.28 -2.71 20.86
CA ALA A 161 -16.02 -2.14 19.74
C ALA A 161 -17.24 -3.01 19.39
N GLY A 162 -18.39 -2.38 19.16
CA GLY A 162 -19.61 -3.05 18.70
C GLY A 162 -19.79 -3.04 17.18
N ASP A 163 -19.00 -2.23 16.48
CA ASP A 163 -19.03 -2.06 15.03
C ASP A 163 -17.64 -1.63 14.51
N THR A 164 -17.51 -1.58 13.20
CA THR A 164 -16.31 -1.15 12.48
C THR A 164 -16.17 0.38 12.38
N ILE A 165 -17.11 1.15 12.97
CA ILE A 165 -17.23 2.59 12.75
C ILE A 165 -16.20 3.34 13.59
N ASN A 166 -15.29 4.01 12.91
CA ASN A 166 -14.33 4.88 13.55
C ASN A 166 -14.96 6.22 13.97
N ARG A 167 -14.86 6.53 15.27
CA ARG A 167 -15.39 7.75 15.88
C ARG A 167 -14.30 8.70 16.38
N SER A 168 -13.02 8.41 16.11
CA SER A 168 -11.89 9.21 16.61
C SER A 168 -11.72 10.56 15.88
N GLY A 169 -12.28 10.71 14.69
CA GLY A 169 -12.05 11.86 13.81
C GLY A 169 -10.68 11.83 13.10
N THR A 170 -9.93 10.74 13.21
CA THR A 170 -8.62 10.54 12.57
C THR A 170 -8.57 9.20 11.84
N SER A 171 -7.77 9.06 10.78
CA SER A 171 -7.57 7.76 10.14
C SER A 171 -6.83 6.79 11.07
N LEU A 172 -7.25 5.53 11.08
CA LEU A 172 -6.60 4.40 11.72
C LEU A 172 -5.80 3.63 10.66
N TYR A 173 -4.55 4.04 10.46
CA TYR A 173 -3.69 3.45 9.43
C TYR A 173 -3.43 1.96 9.70
N ARG A 174 -3.84 1.09 8.76
CA ARG A 174 -3.72 -0.37 8.84
C ARG A 174 -3.42 -0.97 7.47
N SER A 175 -2.35 -1.75 7.37
CA SER A 175 -1.88 -2.34 6.11
C SER A 175 -2.85 -3.39 5.58
N ALA A 176 -3.51 -4.15 6.46
CA ALA A 176 -4.54 -5.13 6.11
C ALA A 176 -5.67 -4.54 5.25
N ASN A 177 -6.02 -3.26 5.41
CA ASN A 177 -7.04 -2.60 4.60
C ASN A 177 -6.74 -2.69 3.10
N THR A 178 -5.46 -2.53 2.74
CA THR A 178 -5.07 -2.55 1.32
C THR A 178 -5.20 -3.96 0.73
N ASP A 179 -4.91 -4.98 1.52
CA ASP A 179 -5.00 -6.37 1.11
C ASP A 179 -6.46 -6.83 1.00
N VAL A 180 -7.34 -6.31 1.86
CA VAL A 180 -8.79 -6.42 1.69
C VAL A 180 -9.23 -5.82 0.35
N LEU A 181 -8.77 -4.62 0.01
CA LEU A 181 -9.08 -4.00 -1.29
C LEU A 181 -8.55 -4.82 -2.47
N ALA A 182 -7.35 -5.39 -2.36
CA ALA A 182 -6.80 -6.29 -3.38
C ALA A 182 -7.70 -7.52 -3.59
N ALA A 183 -8.15 -8.16 -2.51
CA ALA A 183 -9.07 -9.29 -2.57
C ALA A 183 -10.44 -8.90 -3.17
N VAL A 184 -10.96 -7.70 -2.87
CA VAL A 184 -12.18 -7.15 -3.51
C VAL A 184 -11.96 -6.97 -5.01
N ALA A 185 -10.83 -6.39 -5.42
CA ALA A 185 -10.51 -6.21 -6.83
C ALA A 185 -10.47 -7.56 -7.57
N GLU A 186 -9.86 -8.58 -6.97
CA GLU A 186 -9.86 -9.95 -7.49
C GLU A 186 -11.26 -10.55 -7.62
N ALA A 187 -12.11 -10.37 -6.60
CA ALA A 187 -13.52 -10.80 -6.64
C ALA A 187 -14.32 -10.10 -7.75
N ARG A 188 -13.89 -8.91 -8.18
CA ARG A 188 -14.45 -8.19 -9.33
C ARG A 188 -13.76 -8.51 -10.66
N GLY A 189 -12.88 -9.51 -10.70
CA GLY A 189 -12.24 -10.02 -11.92
C GLY A 189 -10.97 -9.26 -12.33
N VAL A 190 -10.40 -8.43 -11.45
CA VAL A 190 -9.02 -7.95 -11.64
C VAL A 190 -8.09 -9.14 -11.45
N ARG A 191 -7.20 -9.39 -12.39
CA ARG A 191 -6.24 -10.49 -12.26
C ARG A 191 -5.09 -10.03 -11.38
N PRO A 192 -4.56 -10.90 -10.49
CA PRO A 192 -3.31 -10.63 -9.81
C PRO A 192 -2.24 -10.27 -10.83
N MET A 193 -1.37 -9.32 -10.49
CA MET A 193 -0.15 -9.12 -11.29
C MET A 193 0.62 -10.44 -11.26
N ALA A 194 0.87 -11.01 -12.43
CA ALA A 194 1.73 -12.19 -12.53
C ALA A 194 3.11 -11.81 -11.98
N ALA A 195 3.57 -12.59 -11.00
CA ALA A 195 4.95 -12.53 -10.49
C ALA A 195 5.95 -12.92 -11.58
#